data_AF-A0A087TGP8-F1
#
_entry.id   AF-A0A087TGP8-F1
#
_cell.length_a   1.000
_cell.length_b   1.000
_cell.length_c   1.000
_cell.angle_alpha   90.00
_cell.angle_beta   90.00
_cell.angle_gamma   90.00
#
_symmetry.space_group_name_H-M   'P 1'
#
loop_
_entity.id
_entity.type
_entity.pdbx_description
1 polymer ?
#
loop_
_entity_poly.entity_id
_entity_poly.type
_entity_poly.pdbx_seq_one_letter_code
_entity_poly.pdbx_strand_id
1 'polypeptide(L)'
;MMKAKDKRIKLMNEILYGIRTIKMNTWESIFYEKLKAARHEEVKFLKKRKYLDALCVYFWATTPVVMSFLTFTVYTSLGHTLTASKVFTSIALFNVLIM
;
A
#
# COMPACT_ATOMS: atom_id res chain seq x y z
N MET A 1 -4.81 -6.98 -10.58
CA MET A 1 -3.48 -7.57 -10.34
C MET A 1 -3.32 -8.92 -11.04
N MET A 2 -4.19 -9.91 -10.77
CA MET A 2 -4.18 -11.22 -11.48
C MET A 2 -4.25 -11.05 -12.99
N LYS A 3 -5.27 -10.36 -13.52
CA LYS A 3 -5.41 -10.10 -14.96
C LYS A 3 -4.18 -9.46 -15.63
N ALA A 4 -3.47 -8.56 -14.94
CA ALA A 4 -2.27 -7.91 -15.48
C ALA A 4 -1.06 -8.86 -15.47
N LYS A 5 -0.92 -9.67 -14.41
CA LYS A 5 0.08 -10.75 -14.36
C LYS A 5 -0.18 -11.82 -15.39
N ASP A 6 -1.43 -12.27 -15.54
CA ASP A 6 -1.83 -13.26 -16.54
C ASP A 6 -1.56 -12.76 -17.95
N LYS A 7 -1.84 -11.48 -18.23
CA LYS A 7 -1.51 -10.85 -19.51
C LYS A 7 0.00 -10.85 -19.79
N ARG A 8 0.83 -10.55 -18.80
CA ARG A 8 2.30 -10.62 -18.93
C ARG A 8 2.77 -12.05 -19.17
N ILE A 9 2.27 -13.00 -18.39
CA ILE A 9 2.65 -14.42 -18.50
C ILE A 9 2.25 -14.96 -19.88
N LYS A 10 1.04 -14.66 -20.34
CA LYS A 10 0.56 -15.05 -21.67
C LYS A 10 1.43 -14.46 -22.79
N LEU A 11 1.74 -13.15 -22.74
CA LEU A 11 2.64 -12.49 -23.69
C LEU A 11 4.04 -13.12 -23.71
N MET A 12 4.59 -13.43 -22.53
CA MET A 12 5.90 -14.05 -22.43
C MET A 12 5.90 -15.48 -23.00
N ASN A 13 4.81 -16.21 -22.83
CA ASN A 13 4.62 -17.53 -23.40
C ASN A 13 4.56 -17.46 -24.94
N GLU A 14 3.78 -16.54 -25.50
CA GLU A 14 3.71 -16.29 -26.95
C GLU A 14 5.08 -15.94 -27.56
N ILE A 15 5.89 -15.13 -26.86
CA ILE A 15 7.26 -14.80 -27.29
C ILE A 15 8.17 -16.03 -27.29
N LEU A 16 8.09 -16.88 -26.27
CA LEU A 16 8.90 -18.10 -26.18
C LEU A 16 8.55 -19.10 -27.28
N TYR A 17 7.26 -19.31 -27.55
CA TYR A 17 6.81 -20.19 -28.64
C TYR A 17 7.20 -19.64 -30.02
N GLY A 18 7.24 -18.32 -30.21
CA GLY A 18 7.54 -17.65 -31.49
C GLY A 18 8.98 -17.15 -31.67
N ILE A 19 9.92 -17.50 -30.77
CA ILE A 19 11.22 -16.81 -30.66
C ILE A 19 12.04 -16.85 -31.97
N ARG A 20 11.98 -17.95 -32.72
CA ARG A 20 12.73 -18.11 -33.98
C ARG A 20 12.26 -17.12 -35.05
N THR A 21 10.95 -16.92 -35.18
CA THR A 21 10.35 -15.97 -36.13
C THR A 21 10.62 -14.52 -35.72
N ILE A 22 10.55 -14.24 -34.42
CA ILE A 22 10.84 -12.90 -33.87
C ILE A 22 12.28 -12.49 -34.19
N LYS A 23 13.23 -13.42 -34.04
CA LYS A 23 14.65 -13.17 -34.30
C LYS A 23 14.97 -13.06 -35.79
N MET A 24 14.37 -13.91 -36.63
CA MET A 24 14.50 -13.82 -38.09
C MET A 24 13.97 -12.50 -38.66
N ASN A 25 12.90 -11.95 -38.07
CA ASN A 25 12.29 -10.69 -38.50
C ASN A 25 12.78 -9.45 -37.74
N THR A 26 13.74 -9.60 -36.82
CA THR A 26 14.25 -8.50 -35.97
C THR A 26 13.13 -7.74 -35.23
N TRP A 27 12.06 -8.44 -34.85
CA TRP A 27 10.90 -7.85 -34.14
C TRP A 27 11.11 -7.69 -32.63
N GLU A 28 12.31 -7.96 -32.13
CA GLU A 28 12.65 -7.92 -30.71
C GLU A 28 12.29 -6.59 -30.05
N SER A 29 12.57 -5.46 -30.71
CA SER A 29 12.27 -4.12 -30.19
C SER A 29 10.77 -3.88 -30.00
N ILE A 30 9.92 -4.36 -30.92
CA ILE A 30 8.47 -4.20 -30.86
C ILE A 30 7.88 -5.02 -29.71
N PHE A 31 8.35 -6.26 -29.54
CA PHE A 31 7.92 -7.10 -28.42
C PHE A 31 8.44 -6.58 -27.08
N TYR A 32 9.65 -6.01 -27.06
CA TYR A 32 10.21 -5.37 -25.86
C TYR A 32 9.35 -4.18 -25.42
N GLU A 33 8.97 -3.29 -26.34
CA GLU A 33 8.07 -2.16 -26.08
C GLU A 33 6.72 -2.65 -25.52
N LYS A 34 6.11 -3.68 -26.12
CA LYS A 34 4.86 -4.28 -25.62
C LYS A 34 5.01 -4.84 -24.20
N LEU A 35 6.12 -5.52 -23.91
CA LEU A 35 6.38 -6.09 -22.59
C LEU A 35 6.60 -4.99 -21.54
N LYS A 36 7.29 -3.91 -21.93
CA LYS A 36 7.52 -2.72 -21.09
C LYS A 36 6.20 -2.01 -20.77
N ALA A 37 5.31 -1.84 -21.75
CA ALA A 37 3.98 -1.28 -21.54
C ALA A 37 3.14 -2.14 -20.57
N ALA A 38 3.14 -3.47 -20.75
CA ALA A 38 2.46 -4.39 -19.83
C ALA A 38 3.02 -4.32 -18.40
N ARG A 39 4.35 -4.19 -18.26
CA ARG A 39 5.00 -4.05 -16.95
C ARG A 39 4.71 -2.71 -16.29
N HIS A 40 4.62 -1.63 -17.06
CA HIS A 40 4.28 -0.31 -16.53
C HIS A 40 2.89 -0.32 -15.88
N GLU A 41 1.91 -0.92 -16.56
CA GLU A 41 0.56 -1.10 -16.00
C GLU A 41 0.58 -1.96 -14.72
N GLU A 42 1.31 -3.09 -14.71
CA GLU A 42 1.44 -3.92 -13.51
C GLU A 42 2.02 -3.13 -12.31
N VAL A 43 3.09 -2.37 -12.54
CA VAL A 43 3.75 -1.55 -11.52
C VAL A 43 2.84 -0.44 -11.02
N LYS A 44 2.02 0.19 -11.89
CA LYS A 44 1.05 1.21 -11.48
C LYS A 44 0.03 0.66 -10.49
N PHE A 45 -0.50 -0.53 -10.74
CA PHE A 45 -1.43 -1.20 -9.81
C PHE A 45 -0.74 -1.61 -8.51
N LEU A 46 0.49 -2.14 -8.59
CA LEU A 46 1.29 -2.49 -7.43
C LEU A 46 1.58 -1.28 -6.54
N LYS A 47 1.93 -0.13 -7.15
CA LYS A 47 2.22 1.11 -6.43
C LYS A 47 1.00 1.58 -5.64
N LYS A 48 -0.18 1.60 -6.27
CA LYS A 48 -1.44 1.93 -5.58
C LYS A 48 -1.72 1.00 -4.40
N ARG A 49 -1.54 -0.31 -4.59
CA ARG A 49 -1.76 -1.28 -3.51
C ARG A 49 -0.78 -1.08 -2.36
N LYS A 50 0.50 -0.81 -2.67
CA LYS A 50 1.51 -0.51 -1.65
C LYS A 50 1.22 0.77 -0.89
N TYR A 51 0.69 1.80 -1.55
CA TYR A 51 0.22 3.00 -0.85
C TYR A 51 -0.96 2.70 0.06
N LEU A 52 -1.96 1.94 -0.39
CA LEU A 52 -3.10 1.56 0.45
C LEU A 52 -2.67 0.73 1.66
N ASP A 53 -1.74 -0.20 1.48
CA ASP A 53 -1.18 -1.03 2.54
C ASP A 53 -0.40 -0.17 3.56
N ALA A 54 0.47 0.72 3.06
CA ALA A 54 1.19 1.67 3.89
C ALA A 54 0.25 2.61 4.67
N LEU A 55 -0.82 3.10 4.01
CA LEU A 55 -1.84 3.91 4.67
C LEU A 55 -2.57 3.10 5.75
N CYS A 56 -2.93 1.84 5.48
CA CYS A 56 -3.58 0.99 6.46
C CYS A 56 -2.71 0.83 7.72
N VAL A 57 -1.43 0.48 7.54
CA VAL A 57 -0.47 0.37 8.66
C VAL A 57 -0.31 1.71 9.39
N TYR A 58 -0.26 2.82 8.65
CA TYR A 58 -0.16 4.14 9.24
C TYR A 58 -1.39 4.52 10.07
N PHE A 59 -2.60 4.25 9.58
CA PHE A 59 -3.84 4.45 10.32
C PHE A 59 -3.87 3.58 11.57
N TRP A 60 -3.49 2.30 11.47
CA TRP A 60 -3.40 1.42 12.62
C TRP A 60 -2.47 1.98 13.73
N ALA A 61 -1.29 2.45 13.36
CA ALA A 61 -0.35 3.04 14.32
C ALA A 61 -0.78 4.43 14.85
N THR A 62 -1.46 5.22 14.02
CA THR A 62 -1.81 6.62 14.34
C THR A 62 -3.13 6.75 15.10
N THR A 63 -4.03 5.78 14.97
CA THR A 63 -5.34 5.74 15.67
C THR A 63 -5.23 5.98 17.18
N PRO A 64 -4.38 5.28 17.96
CA PRO A 64 -4.29 5.50 19.41
C PRO A 64 -3.78 6.91 19.76
N VAL A 65 -2.86 7.46 18.96
CA VAL A 65 -2.30 8.80 19.17
C VAL A 65 -3.37 9.86 18.93
N VAL A 66 -4.11 9.76 17.82
CA VAL A 66 -5.19 10.69 17.49
C VAL A 66 -6.32 10.59 18.51
N MET A 67 -6.70 9.38 18.94
CA MET A 67 -7.71 9.19 19.98
C MET A 67 -7.30 9.82 21.31
N SER A 68 -6.05 9.63 21.73
CA SER A 68 -5.52 10.25 22.95
C SER A 68 -5.56 11.78 22.86
N PHE A 69 -5.10 12.32 21.73
CA PHE A 69 -5.10 13.76 21.48
C PHE A 69 -6.51 14.35 21.52
N LEU A 70 -7.48 13.73 20.83
CA LEU A 70 -8.88 14.17 20.83
C LEU A 70 -9.49 14.09 22.23
N THR A 71 -9.23 13.00 22.96
CA THR A 71 -9.76 12.82 24.33
C THR A 71 -9.27 13.92 25.26
N PHE A 72 -7.97 14.23 25.25
CA PHE A 72 -7.41 15.30 26.09
C PHE A 72 -7.85 16.69 25.64
N THR A 73 -8.02 16.92 24.32
CA THR A 73 -8.52 18.18 23.77
C THR A 73 -9.97 18.45 24.19
N VAL A 74 -10.84 17.43 24.13
CA VAL A 74 -12.23 17.55 24.61
C VAL A 74 -12.28 17.69 26.12
N TYR A 75 -11.42 16.97 26.85
CA TYR A 75 -11.41 17.05 28.32
C TYR A 75 -11.01 18.43 28.84
N THR A 76 -10.07 19.08 28.16
CA THR A 76 -9.63 20.46 28.49
C THR A 76 -10.65 21.52 28.10
N SER A 77 -11.34 21.36 26.97
CA SER A 77 -12.39 22.31 26.56
C SER A 77 -13.60 22.30 27.49
N LEU A 78 -13.86 21.18 28.18
CA LEU A 78 -14.86 21.08 29.24
C LEU A 78 -14.44 21.76 30.57
N GLY A 79 -13.24 22.34 30.66
CA GLY A 79 -12.78 23.08 31.83
C GLY A 79 -12.25 22.20 32.97
N HIS A 80 -11.98 20.91 32.71
CA HIS A 80 -11.40 20.02 33.71
C HIS A 80 -9.87 20.15 33.77
N THR A 81 -9.30 20.04 34.98
CA THR A 81 -7.85 20.10 35.20
C THR A 81 -7.18 18.77 34.80
N LEU A 82 -6.24 18.82 33.86
CA LEU A 82 -5.41 17.68 33.50
C LEU A 82 -4.35 17.44 34.59
N THR A 83 -4.57 16.43 35.44
CA THR A 83 -3.55 15.93 36.36
C THR A 83 -2.71 14.84 35.67
N ALA A 84 -1.39 14.85 35.87
CA ALA A 84 -0.47 13.87 35.30
C ALA A 84 -0.92 12.41 35.53
N SER A 85 -1.43 12.11 36.72
CA SER A 85 -1.98 10.78 37.06
C SER A 85 -3.06 10.32 36.07
N LYS A 86 -4.02 11.17 35.71
CA LYS A 86 -5.11 10.81 34.77
C LYS A 86 -4.59 10.58 33.36
N VAL A 87 -3.63 11.38 32.90
CA VAL A 87 -3.02 11.26 31.57
C VAL A 87 -2.28 9.93 31.43
N PHE A 88 -1.44 9.57 32.41
CA PHE A 88 -0.71 8.29 32.39
C PHE A 88 -1.65 7.09 32.45
N THR A 89 -2.70 7.13 33.28
CA THR A 89 -3.69 6.04 33.35
C THR A 89 -4.47 5.88 32.05
N SER A 90 -4.90 6.97 31.40
CA SER A 90 -5.61 6.91 30.12
C SER A 90 -4.73 6.36 28.98
N ILE A 91 -3.47 6.78 28.89
CA ILE A 91 -2.53 6.25 27.89
C ILE A 91 -2.29 4.75 28.11
N ALA A 92 -2.13 4.31 29.37
CA ALA A 92 -1.99 2.89 29.68
C ALA A 92 -3.22 2.08 29.25
N LEU A 93 -4.43 2.59 29.50
CA LEU A 93 -5.68 1.96 29.06
C LEU A 93 -5.81 1.89 27.53
N PHE A 94 -5.41 2.95 26.81
CA PHE A 94 -5.42 2.93 25.35
C PHE A 94 -4.41 1.94 24.77
N ASN A 95 -3.23 1.80 25.37
CA ASN A 95 -2.26 0.79 24.96
C ASN A 95 -2.78 -0.65 25.17
N VAL A 96 -3.50 -0.91 26.27
CA VAL A 96 -4.12 -2.23 26.52
C VAL A 96 -5.26 -2.52 25.53
N LEU A 97 -6.00 -1.49 25.09
CA LEU A 97 -7.10 -1.66 24.14
C LEU A 97 -6.62 -1.93 22.70
N ILE A 98 -5.45 -1.40 22.33
CA ILE A 98 -4.88 -1.54 20.99
C ILE A 98 -4.11 -2.86 20.80
N MET A 99 -3.63 -3.45 21.89
CA MET A 99 -2.84 -4.68 21.93
C MET A 99 -3.72 -5.93 21.91
#